data_AF-A0A172TH11-F1
#
_entry.id   AF-A0A172TH11-F1
#
_cell.length_a   1.000
_cell.length_b   1.000
_cell.length_c   1.000
_cell.angle_alpha   90.00
_cell.angle_beta   90.00
_cell.angle_gamma   90.00
#
_symmetry.space_group_name_H-M   'P 1'
#
loop_
_entity.id
_entity.type
_entity.pdbx_description
1 polymer ?
#
loop_
_entity_poly.entity_id
_entity_poly.type
_entity_poly.pdbx_seq_one_letter_code
_entity_poly.pdbx_strand_id
1 'polypeptide(L)'
;MMKKMIVLMMALLLLLPVSVGQATSGAAVPPGGTAPTGGSCSCVSIVGDDDNFGRQTCCWDVTHEPDDGVFDAWNPAPKMWTHTVSIPTGSTITDAVLTIKSFNVQDANNAFDVKLYVDGAEIANAFDSVYNQTDTVTVFQLEPSIFNLLVDGNIQVLVTNAEGAPQDSFAIDFSKLEINYLCAKPAKIDIKPWFSPNCILNHPNWLIPVALLGSQTFSVRNVNDSTVRFGDKPNAGSAKLWSYTTDINYDGFADKIYVFPFQGTGFDAGDITGYLSGTHSGVKFLGTDSVKIVNISNGR
;
A
#
# COMPACT_ATOMS: atom_id res chain seq x y z
N MET A 1 3.61 -40.03 23.31
CA MET A 1 4.67 -40.54 22.41
C MET A 1 4.89 -39.67 21.15
N MET A 2 3.94 -38.84 20.69
CA MET A 2 4.12 -37.97 19.50
C MET A 2 5.08 -36.77 19.67
N LYS A 3 5.35 -36.27 20.88
CA LYS A 3 6.30 -35.15 21.10
C LYS A 3 7.77 -35.52 20.85
N LYS A 4 8.14 -36.81 20.82
CA LYS A 4 9.52 -37.25 20.57
C LYS A 4 9.83 -37.52 19.10
N MET A 5 8.83 -37.68 18.22
CA MET A 5 9.06 -37.93 16.79
C MET A 5 9.39 -36.66 16.00
N ILE A 6 8.89 -35.49 16.41
CA ILE A 6 9.16 -34.21 15.72
C ILE A 6 10.60 -33.74 15.96
N VAL A 7 11.16 -33.98 17.15
CA VAL A 7 12.57 -33.67 17.45
C VAL A 7 13.52 -34.61 16.69
N LEU A 8 13.08 -35.84 16.39
CA LEU A 8 13.92 -36.83 15.70
C LEU A 8 14.00 -36.60 14.17
N MET A 9 12.97 -36.01 13.54
CA MET A 9 13.05 -35.63 12.11
C MET A 9 13.91 -34.39 11.86
N MET A 10 14.18 -33.55 12.85
CA MET A 10 15.13 -32.43 12.73
C MET A 10 16.59 -32.84 12.99
N ALA A 11 16.84 -33.94 13.70
CA ALA A 11 18.20 -34.36 14.06
C ALA A 11 18.92 -35.20 12.99
N LEU A 12 18.22 -35.71 11.96
CA LEU A 12 18.81 -36.64 10.98
C LEU A 12 19.37 -35.97 9.72
N LEU A 13 19.42 -34.63 9.65
CA LEU A 13 19.85 -33.88 8.46
C LEU A 13 21.00 -32.89 8.73
N LEU A 14 21.86 -33.17 9.72
CA LEU A 14 23.01 -32.33 10.11
C LEU A 14 24.31 -33.15 10.13
N LEU A 15 24.77 -33.61 8.96
CA LEU A 15 26.14 -34.11 8.77
C LEU A 15 26.67 -33.71 7.39
N LEU A 16 26.89 -32.41 7.17
CA LEU A 16 27.81 -31.94 6.14
C LEU A 16 28.58 -30.72 6.68
N PRO A 17 29.92 -30.65 6.52
CA PRO A 17 30.71 -29.52 6.98
C PRO A 17 30.60 -28.34 6.00
N VAL A 18 30.30 -27.15 6.51
CA VAL A 18 30.37 -25.88 5.76
C VAL A 18 31.62 -25.12 6.22
N SER A 19 32.46 -24.71 5.26
CA SER A 19 33.69 -23.96 5.53
C SER A 19 33.38 -22.50 5.84
N VAL A 20 34.03 -21.97 6.88
CA VAL A 20 33.91 -20.58 7.34
C VAL A 20 34.81 -19.68 6.48
N GLY A 21 34.22 -18.72 5.78
CA GLY A 21 34.90 -17.56 5.21
C GLY A 21 34.59 -16.32 6.03
N GLN A 22 35.59 -15.77 6.72
CA GLN A 22 35.49 -14.51 7.45
C GLN A 22 35.38 -13.32 6.47
N ALA A 23 34.39 -12.45 6.69
CA ALA A 23 34.41 -11.08 6.18
C ALA A 23 34.29 -10.12 7.38
N THR A 24 35.28 -9.24 7.49
CA THR A 24 35.49 -8.30 8.58
C THR A 24 34.53 -7.12 8.53
N SER A 25 34.07 -6.74 9.72
CA SER A 25 33.21 -5.61 10.05
C SER A 25 33.89 -4.25 9.88
N GLY A 26 33.18 -3.28 9.33
CA GLY A 26 33.43 -1.85 9.51
C GLY A 26 32.11 -1.13 9.77
N ALA A 27 31.85 -0.78 11.03
CA ALA A 27 30.67 -0.04 11.46
C ALA A 27 31.07 1.38 11.88
N ALA A 28 30.22 2.36 11.56
CA ALA A 28 29.77 3.40 12.50
C ALA A 28 28.64 4.25 11.89
N VAL A 29 27.46 4.23 12.53
CA VAL A 29 26.43 5.28 12.45
C VAL A 29 25.95 5.52 13.91
N PRO A 30 25.67 6.77 14.33
CA PRO A 30 25.45 7.13 15.74
C PRO A 30 24.01 6.87 16.22
N PRO A 31 23.76 6.91 17.56
CA PRO A 31 22.49 6.53 18.15
C PRO A 31 21.54 7.72 18.28
N GLY A 32 20.23 7.48 18.13
CA GLY A 32 19.22 8.45 18.55
C GLY A 32 17.97 8.48 17.68
N GLY A 33 17.13 7.46 17.81
CA GLY A 33 15.79 7.48 17.22
C GLY A 33 14.93 6.45 17.92
N THR A 34 14.05 6.91 18.81
CA THR A 34 12.97 6.09 19.36
C THR A 34 12.17 5.47 18.22
N ALA A 35 12.01 4.14 18.25
CA ALA A 35 11.27 3.40 17.24
C ALA A 35 9.83 3.93 17.15
N PRO A 36 9.30 4.20 15.94
CA PRO A 36 7.95 4.72 15.81
C PRO A 36 6.95 3.65 16.28
N THR A 37 6.15 4.02 17.29
CA THR A 37 4.82 3.44 17.51
C THR A 37 4.09 3.55 16.17
N GLY A 38 3.61 2.43 15.61
CA GLY A 38 3.06 2.39 14.25
C GLY A 38 2.16 3.58 13.97
N GLY A 39 2.71 4.48 13.17
CA GLY A 39 2.22 5.84 13.07
C GLY A 39 1.03 5.90 12.14
N SER A 40 0.10 6.79 12.43
CA SER A 40 -0.67 7.37 11.34
C SER A 40 0.34 8.00 10.38
N CYS A 41 0.28 7.59 9.12
CA CYS A 41 1.08 8.10 8.04
C CYS A 41 0.17 8.86 7.06
N SER A 42 0.72 9.81 6.32
CA SER A 42 -0.03 10.52 5.28
C SER A 42 0.85 10.78 4.06
N CYS A 43 0.21 10.93 2.91
CA CYS A 43 0.83 11.48 1.72
C CYS A 43 -0.10 12.50 1.07
N VAL A 44 0.51 13.50 0.43
CA VAL A 44 -0.19 14.57 -0.26
C VAL A 44 0.37 14.67 -1.67
N SER A 45 -0.51 14.81 -2.65
CA SER A 45 -0.16 15.13 -4.03
C SER A 45 -0.96 16.34 -4.46
N ILE A 46 -0.27 17.35 -5.00
CA ILE A 46 -0.88 18.54 -5.59
C ILE A 46 -0.50 18.55 -7.07
N VAL A 47 -1.47 18.83 -7.92
CA VAL A 47 -1.34 18.93 -9.37
C VAL A 47 -2.18 20.09 -9.86
N GLY A 48 -1.75 20.74 -10.94
CA GLY A 48 -2.19 22.09 -11.30
C GLY A 48 -1.11 23.12 -10.98
N ASP A 49 -1.40 24.39 -11.23
CA ASP A 49 -0.48 25.51 -11.08
C ASP A 49 -0.45 26.09 -9.65
N ASP A 50 -1.52 25.91 -8.84
CA ASP A 50 -1.62 26.33 -7.42
C ASP A 50 -1.23 27.81 -7.20
N ASP A 51 -1.45 28.66 -8.21
CA ASP A 51 -1.02 30.06 -8.23
C ASP A 51 -2.20 31.07 -8.24
N ASN A 52 -3.44 30.57 -8.09
CA ASN A 52 -4.71 31.31 -8.29
C ASN A 52 -4.99 31.60 -9.76
N PHE A 53 -6.27 31.69 -10.13
CA PHE A 53 -6.75 32.10 -11.45
C PHE A 53 -6.35 33.53 -11.87
N GLY A 54 -5.30 34.15 -11.31
CA GLY A 54 -4.89 35.51 -11.59
C GLY A 54 -5.78 36.58 -10.94
N ARG A 55 -5.48 37.85 -11.22
CA ARG A 55 -6.18 39.00 -10.63
C ARG A 55 -7.44 39.31 -11.44
N GLN A 56 -8.62 39.18 -10.82
CA GLN A 56 -9.87 39.64 -11.42
C GLN A 56 -9.83 41.16 -11.61
N THR A 57 -9.66 41.62 -12.86
CA THR A 57 -9.91 43.01 -13.23
C THR A 57 -11.35 43.17 -13.70
N CYS A 58 -11.95 44.34 -13.40
CA CYS A 58 -13.35 44.58 -13.76
C CYS A 58 -13.57 44.36 -15.27
N CYS A 59 -14.73 43.77 -15.59
CA CYS A 59 -15.14 43.30 -16.93
C CYS A 59 -14.74 41.86 -17.31
N TRP A 60 -14.82 40.88 -16.39
CA TRP A 60 -14.74 39.42 -16.68
C TRP A 60 -13.40 38.94 -17.28
N ASP A 61 -12.42 39.82 -17.44
CA ASP A 61 -11.09 39.46 -17.92
C ASP A 61 -10.26 38.90 -16.75
N VAL A 62 -10.15 37.58 -16.73
CA VAL A 62 -9.10 36.86 -16.01
C VAL A 62 -7.80 37.06 -16.81
N THR A 63 -6.83 37.79 -16.25
CA THR A 63 -5.52 37.95 -16.90
C THR A 63 -4.73 36.67 -16.71
N HIS A 64 -4.71 35.85 -17.75
CA HIS A 64 -3.87 34.66 -17.88
C HIS A 64 -2.39 35.00 -17.70
N GLU A 65 -1.67 34.19 -16.92
CA GLU A 65 -0.22 34.07 -17.06
C GLU A 65 0.11 33.50 -18.47
N PRO A 66 1.34 33.68 -18.99
CA PRO A 66 1.69 33.19 -20.33
C PRO A 66 1.39 31.70 -20.53
N ASP A 67 0.49 31.40 -21.47
CA ASP A 67 0.02 30.05 -21.85
C ASP A 67 1.13 28.97 -21.75
N ASP A 68 1.06 28.14 -20.71
CA ASP A 68 1.93 26.97 -20.51
C ASP A 68 1.24 25.64 -20.89
N GLY A 69 -0.03 25.71 -21.29
CA GLY A 69 -0.77 24.61 -21.92
C GLY A 69 -1.78 23.88 -21.04
N VAL A 70 -2.21 24.45 -19.91
CA VAL A 70 -3.32 23.92 -19.08
C VAL A 70 -4.16 25.04 -18.45
N PHE A 71 -5.42 24.72 -18.14
CA PHE A 71 -6.40 25.55 -17.41
C PHE A 71 -6.71 26.95 -17.95
N ASP A 72 -7.38 26.96 -19.10
CA ASP A 72 -8.12 28.07 -19.64
C ASP A 72 -9.56 28.13 -19.12
N ALA A 73 -9.97 29.27 -18.56
CA ALA A 73 -11.37 29.57 -18.34
C ALA A 73 -12.13 29.47 -19.68
N TRP A 74 -13.39 29.00 -19.64
CA TRP A 74 -14.27 28.87 -20.82
C TRP A 74 -13.96 27.70 -21.79
N ASN A 75 -13.16 26.73 -21.37
CA ASN A 75 -12.92 25.52 -22.15
C ASN A 75 -13.88 24.38 -21.74
N PRO A 76 -14.76 23.90 -22.63
CA PRO A 76 -15.68 22.80 -22.33
C PRO A 76 -15.01 21.42 -22.37
N ALA A 77 -13.73 21.33 -22.75
CA ALA A 77 -13.02 20.07 -22.81
C ALA A 77 -12.86 19.45 -21.42
N PRO A 78 -12.99 18.11 -21.28
CA PRO A 78 -12.68 17.43 -20.03
C PRO A 78 -11.28 17.77 -19.54
N LYS A 79 -11.15 17.98 -18.24
CA LYS A 79 -9.87 18.23 -17.57
C LYS A 79 -9.46 16.96 -16.85
N MET A 80 -8.26 16.48 -17.16
CA MET A 80 -7.74 15.23 -16.64
C MET A 80 -6.33 15.47 -16.12
N TRP A 81 -6.03 14.93 -14.94
CA TRP A 81 -4.71 14.97 -14.36
C TRP A 81 -4.41 13.70 -13.57
N THR A 82 -3.16 13.50 -13.21
CA THR A 82 -2.70 12.29 -12.50
C THR A 82 -1.96 12.68 -11.24
N HIS A 83 -2.49 12.24 -10.10
CA HIS A 83 -1.79 12.26 -8.82
C HIS A 83 -0.90 11.04 -8.71
N THR A 84 0.40 11.27 -8.50
CA THR A 84 1.32 10.20 -8.10
C THR A 84 1.48 10.22 -6.58
N VAL A 85 1.11 9.12 -5.93
CA VAL A 85 1.28 8.92 -4.49
C VAL A 85 2.01 7.61 -4.24
N SER A 86 2.68 7.49 -3.10
CA SER A 86 3.39 6.27 -2.72
C SER A 86 2.92 5.78 -1.36
N ILE A 87 2.03 4.79 -1.36
CA ILE A 87 1.54 4.14 -0.15
C ILE A 87 2.35 2.85 0.07
N PRO A 88 3.08 2.72 1.18
CA PRO A 88 3.89 1.52 1.43
C PRO A 88 3.04 0.25 1.42
N THR A 89 3.56 -0.81 0.78
CA THR A 89 2.88 -2.11 0.71
C THR A 89 2.50 -2.62 2.09
N GLY A 90 1.27 -3.12 2.23
CA GLY A 90 0.72 -3.62 3.49
C GLY A 90 0.05 -2.56 4.37
N SER A 91 0.16 -1.27 4.02
CA SER A 91 -0.57 -0.19 4.69
C SER A 91 -2.08 -0.31 4.49
N THR A 92 -2.85 0.45 5.26
CA THR A 92 -4.32 0.49 5.13
C THR A 92 -4.77 1.94 5.13
N ILE A 93 -5.37 2.36 4.01
CA ILE A 93 -5.98 3.69 3.89
C ILE A 93 -7.13 3.77 4.90
N THR A 94 -7.10 4.83 5.70
CA THR A 94 -8.14 5.12 6.70
C THR A 94 -9.03 6.28 6.29
N ASP A 95 -8.49 7.19 5.48
CA ASP A 95 -9.18 8.40 5.07
C ASP A 95 -8.49 8.97 3.81
N ALA A 96 -9.27 9.53 2.90
CA ALA A 96 -8.76 10.17 1.69
C ALA A 96 -9.64 11.36 1.32
N VAL A 97 -9.00 12.49 1.06
CA VAL A 97 -9.66 13.77 0.80
C VAL A 97 -9.14 14.32 -0.51
N LEU A 98 -10.05 14.57 -1.44
CA LEU A 98 -9.75 15.27 -2.69
C LEU A 98 -10.25 16.71 -2.57
N THR A 99 -9.36 17.67 -2.73
CA THR A 99 -9.70 19.08 -2.78
C THR A 99 -9.54 19.56 -4.22
N ILE A 100 -10.54 20.25 -4.74
CA ILE A 100 -10.47 20.88 -6.07
C ILE A 100 -10.77 22.36 -5.88
N LYS A 101 -9.85 23.20 -6.32
CA LYS A 101 -10.09 24.63 -6.43
C LYS A 101 -10.60 24.93 -7.83
N SER A 102 -11.77 25.53 -7.90
CA SER A 102 -12.45 25.80 -9.16
C SER A 102 -13.01 27.22 -9.23
N PHE A 103 -13.22 27.68 -10.45
CA PHE A 103 -13.88 28.94 -10.76
C PHE A 103 -14.99 28.69 -11.79
N ASN A 104 -16.11 29.37 -11.57
CA ASN A 104 -17.29 29.37 -12.44
C ASN A 104 -17.95 27.98 -12.67
N VAL A 105 -17.96 27.11 -11.65
CA VAL A 105 -18.75 25.87 -11.67
C VAL A 105 -20.23 26.24 -11.55
N GLN A 106 -21.00 25.98 -12.61
CA GLN A 106 -22.43 26.23 -12.68
C GLN A 106 -23.19 24.90 -12.71
N ASP A 107 -23.47 24.35 -11.53
CA ASP A 107 -24.14 23.05 -11.40
C ASP A 107 -25.35 23.09 -10.43
N ALA A 108 -26.04 24.25 -10.36
CA ALA A 108 -27.01 24.53 -9.29
C ALA A 108 -28.37 23.81 -9.40
N ASN A 109 -28.63 23.12 -10.49
CA ASN A 109 -29.89 22.42 -10.76
C ASN A 109 -29.52 21.17 -11.56
N ASN A 110 -30.08 20.00 -11.24
CA ASN A 110 -29.82 18.63 -11.78
C ASN A 110 -29.82 18.45 -13.33
N ALA A 111 -29.66 19.50 -14.11
CA ALA A 111 -29.57 19.59 -15.55
C ALA A 111 -28.19 20.07 -16.04
N PHE A 112 -27.21 20.24 -15.16
CA PHE A 112 -25.81 20.50 -15.48
C PHE A 112 -25.00 19.32 -14.92
N ASP A 113 -23.99 18.82 -15.64
CA ASP A 113 -23.49 17.44 -15.45
C ASP A 113 -21.96 17.38 -15.34
N VAL A 114 -21.42 18.27 -14.51
CA VAL A 114 -20.00 18.23 -14.15
C VAL A 114 -19.74 16.97 -13.33
N LYS A 115 -19.28 15.91 -14.00
CA LYS A 115 -18.95 14.65 -13.35
C LYS A 115 -17.50 14.62 -12.94
N LEU A 116 -17.25 14.10 -11.74
CA LEU A 116 -15.93 13.83 -11.20
C LEU A 116 -15.68 12.33 -11.17
N TYR A 117 -14.57 11.91 -11.74
CA TYR A 117 -14.11 10.52 -11.71
C TYR A 117 -12.73 10.44 -11.03
N VAL A 118 -12.57 9.43 -10.18
CA VAL A 118 -11.29 9.04 -9.57
C VAL A 118 -11.01 7.61 -10.00
N ASP A 119 -9.96 7.40 -10.81
CA ASP A 119 -9.61 6.13 -11.45
C ASP A 119 -10.81 5.47 -12.16
N GLY A 120 -11.61 6.30 -12.84
CA GLY A 120 -12.81 5.87 -13.55
C GLY A 120 -14.03 5.58 -12.66
N ALA A 121 -13.90 5.67 -11.33
CA ALA A 121 -15.05 5.61 -10.42
C ALA A 121 -15.67 7.01 -10.25
N GLU A 122 -16.95 7.13 -10.53
CA GLU A 122 -17.69 8.39 -10.38
C GLU A 122 -17.87 8.75 -8.90
N ILE A 123 -17.60 10.00 -8.56
CA ILE A 123 -17.93 10.59 -7.26
C ILE A 123 -19.35 11.14 -7.36
N ALA A 124 -20.30 10.41 -6.78
CA ALA A 124 -21.72 10.74 -6.90
C ALA A 124 -22.05 12.11 -6.32
N ASN A 125 -22.87 12.86 -7.06
CA ASN A 125 -23.32 14.23 -6.72
C ASN A 125 -22.16 15.22 -6.53
N ALA A 126 -21.01 14.96 -7.17
CA ALA A 126 -19.92 15.91 -7.16
C ALA A 126 -20.35 17.18 -7.89
N PHE A 127 -20.14 18.33 -7.27
CA PHE A 127 -20.50 19.65 -7.79
C PHE A 127 -22.01 19.99 -7.85
N ASP A 128 -22.95 19.07 -7.64
CA ASP A 128 -24.41 19.32 -7.64
C ASP A 128 -24.90 20.48 -6.74
N SER A 129 -24.12 20.87 -5.73
CA SER A 129 -24.43 21.99 -4.81
C SER A 129 -23.49 23.18 -5.00
N VAL A 130 -22.68 23.17 -6.04
CA VAL A 130 -21.67 24.20 -6.35
C VAL A 130 -22.22 25.07 -7.47
N TYR A 131 -22.59 26.28 -7.10
CA TYR A 131 -22.85 27.37 -8.03
C TYR A 131 -21.99 28.54 -7.62
N ASN A 132 -20.88 28.75 -8.32
CA ASN A 132 -19.97 29.84 -8.04
C ASN A 132 -19.72 30.66 -9.31
N GLN A 133 -19.47 31.96 -9.11
CA GLN A 133 -18.90 32.86 -10.13
C GLN A 133 -17.55 33.42 -9.62
N THR A 134 -16.99 32.74 -8.62
CA THR A 134 -15.80 33.15 -7.87
C THR A 134 -14.99 31.90 -7.51
N ASP A 135 -13.70 32.10 -7.23
CA ASP A 135 -12.80 31.05 -6.78
C ASP A 135 -13.39 30.36 -5.54
N THR A 136 -13.59 29.05 -5.65
CA THR A 136 -14.13 28.23 -4.57
C THR A 136 -13.29 26.99 -4.41
N VAL A 137 -13.12 26.57 -3.17
CA VAL A 137 -12.49 25.29 -2.84
C VAL A 137 -13.58 24.30 -2.47
N THR A 138 -13.72 23.25 -3.26
CA THR A 138 -14.63 22.14 -2.98
C THR A 138 -13.83 20.97 -2.42
N VAL A 139 -14.32 20.39 -1.33
CA VAL A 139 -13.68 19.27 -0.63
C VAL A 139 -14.57 18.03 -0.76
N PHE A 140 -14.02 16.97 -1.35
CA PHE A 140 -14.67 15.68 -1.53
C PHE A 140 -14.05 14.67 -0.57
N GLN A 141 -14.89 14.15 0.33
CA GLN A 141 -14.54 13.00 1.16
C GLN A 141 -14.71 11.74 0.32
N LEU A 142 -13.61 11.01 0.11
CA LEU A 142 -13.60 9.84 -0.75
C LEU A 142 -14.13 8.63 0.03
N GLU A 143 -15.12 7.94 -0.56
CA GLU A 143 -15.74 6.78 0.08
C GLU A 143 -14.78 5.59 0.19
N PRO A 144 -14.88 4.75 1.24
CA PRO A 144 -13.99 3.60 1.40
C PRO A 144 -14.01 2.60 0.22
N SER A 145 -15.07 2.59 -0.59
CA SER A 145 -15.18 1.74 -1.78
C SER A 145 -14.13 2.05 -2.84
N ILE A 146 -13.62 3.28 -2.91
CA ILE A 146 -12.61 3.69 -3.90
C ILE A 146 -11.17 3.53 -3.42
N PHE A 147 -10.95 3.20 -2.14
CA PHE A 147 -9.59 3.07 -1.58
C PHE A 147 -8.74 2.00 -2.27
N ASN A 148 -9.37 0.96 -2.85
CA ASN A 148 -8.66 -0.07 -3.61
C ASN A 148 -8.11 0.44 -4.95
N LEU A 149 -8.61 1.56 -5.46
CA LEU A 149 -8.08 2.20 -6.66
C LEU A 149 -6.82 3.00 -6.32
N LEU A 150 -6.84 3.71 -5.18
CA LEU A 150 -5.74 4.58 -4.73
C LEU A 150 -4.42 3.86 -4.40
N VAL A 151 -4.42 2.52 -4.28
CA VAL A 151 -3.25 1.74 -3.86
C VAL A 151 -2.26 1.48 -4.99
N ASP A 152 -2.63 1.73 -6.25
CA ASP A 152 -1.73 1.58 -7.39
C ASP A 152 -0.69 2.71 -7.52
N GLY A 153 -0.91 3.81 -6.78
CA GLY A 153 -0.04 4.97 -6.71
C GLY A 153 -0.16 5.95 -7.87
N ASN A 154 -1.01 5.67 -8.87
CA ASN A 154 -1.22 6.53 -10.04
C ASN A 154 -2.70 6.85 -10.20
N ILE A 155 -3.18 7.79 -9.40
CA ILE A 155 -4.60 8.15 -9.34
C ILE A 155 -4.91 9.17 -10.41
N GLN A 156 -5.67 8.76 -11.41
CA GLN A 156 -6.24 9.65 -12.41
C GLN A 156 -7.49 10.32 -11.85
N VAL A 157 -7.48 11.65 -11.87
CA VAL A 157 -8.68 12.44 -11.58
C VAL A 157 -9.11 13.08 -12.88
N LEU A 158 -10.39 12.91 -13.18
CA LEU A 158 -11.01 13.39 -14.41
C LEU A 158 -12.27 14.17 -14.03
N VAL A 159 -12.33 15.43 -14.45
CA VAL A 159 -13.56 16.23 -14.40
C VAL A 159 -14.06 16.41 -15.83
N THR A 160 -15.31 16.04 -16.06
CA THR A 160 -15.94 16.09 -17.39
C THR A 160 -17.22 16.90 -17.31
N ASN A 161 -17.51 17.64 -18.36
CA ASN A 161 -18.85 18.10 -18.66
C ASN A 161 -19.56 16.97 -19.44
N ALA A 162 -20.23 16.07 -18.72
CA ALA A 162 -20.53 14.75 -19.26
C ALA A 162 -21.67 14.73 -20.28
N GLU A 163 -22.59 15.70 -20.26
CA GLU A 163 -23.80 15.74 -21.10
C GLU A 163 -24.28 17.21 -21.39
N GLY A 164 -23.49 18.23 -21.02
CA GLY A 164 -23.92 19.62 -20.89
C GLY A 164 -23.79 20.54 -22.12
N ALA A 165 -24.50 21.67 -22.06
CA ALA A 165 -24.60 22.66 -23.13
C ALA A 165 -23.27 23.44 -23.31
N PRO A 166 -23.06 24.16 -24.45
CA PRO A 166 -21.86 24.99 -24.67
C PRO A 166 -21.60 26.10 -23.64
N GLN A 167 -22.49 26.29 -22.67
CA GLN A 167 -22.41 27.27 -21.59
C GLN A 167 -21.68 26.73 -20.35
N ASP A 168 -21.39 25.43 -20.34
CA ASP A 168 -20.84 24.73 -19.19
C ASP A 168 -19.31 24.77 -19.27
N SER A 169 -18.77 25.86 -18.77
CA SER A 169 -17.33 26.03 -18.57
C SER A 169 -17.00 25.84 -17.10
N PHE A 170 -16.05 24.96 -16.79
CA PHE A 170 -15.46 24.88 -15.45
C PHE A 170 -13.97 25.17 -15.58
N ALA A 171 -13.47 26.07 -14.75
CA ALA A 171 -12.05 26.31 -14.61
C ALA A 171 -11.59 25.64 -13.31
N ILE A 172 -10.46 24.96 -13.36
CA ILE A 172 -9.82 24.35 -12.18
C ILE A 172 -8.42 24.96 -12.12
N ASP A 173 -7.97 25.24 -10.91
CA ASP A 173 -6.64 25.81 -10.63
C ASP A 173 -5.75 24.64 -10.20
N PHE A 174 -6.04 24.08 -9.03
CA PHE A 174 -5.37 22.88 -8.57
C PHE A 174 -6.34 21.80 -8.09
N SER A 175 -5.79 20.60 -8.05
CA SER A 175 -6.32 19.48 -7.30
C SER A 175 -5.28 19.01 -6.28
N LYS A 176 -5.74 18.75 -5.05
CA LYS A 176 -4.94 18.22 -3.96
C LYS A 176 -5.57 16.94 -3.43
N LEU A 177 -4.82 15.85 -3.48
CA LEU A 177 -5.20 14.56 -2.90
C LEU A 177 -4.41 14.32 -1.62
N GLU A 178 -5.11 14.23 -0.49
CA GLU A 178 -4.53 13.89 0.82
C GLU A 178 -5.01 12.50 1.21
N ILE A 179 -4.08 11.58 1.49
CA ILE A 179 -4.40 10.21 1.91
C ILE A 179 -3.77 9.96 3.27
N ASN A 180 -4.61 9.60 4.24
CA ASN A 180 -4.22 9.16 5.56
C ASN A 180 -4.30 7.62 5.63
N TYR A 181 -3.26 6.99 6.16
CA TYR A 181 -3.18 5.54 6.23
C TYR A 181 -2.42 5.07 7.48
N LEU A 182 -2.72 3.84 7.91
CA LEU A 182 -1.91 3.14 8.90
C LEU A 182 -0.75 2.46 8.18
N CYS A 183 0.46 2.97 8.40
CA CYS A 183 1.65 2.37 7.80
C CYS A 183 1.98 1.02 8.46
N ALA A 184 2.25 0.02 7.63
CA ALA A 184 2.70 -1.27 8.12
C ALA A 184 4.13 -1.17 8.65
N LYS A 185 4.38 -1.70 9.84
CA LYS A 185 5.73 -1.82 10.39
C LYS A 185 6.52 -2.85 9.56
N PRO A 186 7.73 -2.53 9.07
CA PRO A 186 8.55 -3.51 8.39
C PRO A 186 8.97 -4.61 9.38
N ALA A 187 8.89 -5.85 8.93
CA ALA A 187 9.35 -7.02 9.67
C ALA A 187 10.40 -7.76 8.84
N LYS A 188 11.43 -8.28 9.52
CA LYS A 188 12.39 -9.20 8.89
C LYS A 188 11.86 -10.62 9.03
N ILE A 189 11.89 -11.37 7.93
CA ILE A 189 11.48 -12.77 7.93
C ILE A 189 12.50 -13.62 7.19
N ASP A 190 12.43 -14.92 7.45
CA ASP A 190 13.18 -15.96 6.74
C ASP A 190 12.21 -17.12 6.44
N ILE A 191 11.91 -17.34 5.16
CA ILE A 191 11.03 -18.41 4.72
C ILE A 191 11.84 -19.69 4.60
N LYS A 192 11.38 -20.77 5.23
CA LYS A 192 12.13 -22.02 5.34
C LYS A 192 13.53 -21.76 5.91
N PRO A 193 13.58 -21.26 7.15
CA PRO A 193 14.85 -20.87 7.74
C PRO A 193 15.81 -22.07 7.73
N TRP A 194 17.11 -21.80 7.65
CA TRP A 194 18.19 -22.77 7.42
C TRP A 194 18.42 -23.26 5.98
N PHE A 195 17.55 -22.92 5.03
CA PHE A 195 17.72 -23.35 3.63
C PHE A 195 17.77 -22.15 2.69
N SER A 196 18.61 -22.23 1.67
CA SER A 196 18.61 -21.28 0.56
C SER A 196 18.87 -22.03 -0.76
N PRO A 197 18.11 -21.77 -1.83
CA PRO A 197 16.93 -20.89 -1.89
C PRO A 197 15.72 -21.47 -1.14
N ASN A 198 14.73 -20.62 -0.88
CA ASN A 198 13.48 -20.96 -0.21
C ASN A 198 12.54 -21.75 -1.14
N CYS A 199 12.97 -22.95 -1.52
CA CYS A 199 12.19 -23.85 -2.37
C CYS A 199 10.97 -24.38 -1.63
N ILE A 200 9.80 -24.04 -2.14
CA ILE A 200 8.50 -24.51 -1.69
C ILE A 200 7.94 -25.43 -2.76
N LEU A 201 7.62 -26.66 -2.38
CA LEU A 201 7.01 -27.61 -3.31
C LEU A 201 5.51 -27.34 -3.38
N ASN A 202 5.00 -27.21 -4.60
CA ASN A 202 3.58 -27.03 -4.88
C ASN A 202 2.83 -28.35 -4.62
N HIS A 203 2.63 -28.64 -3.34
CA HIS A 203 2.01 -29.87 -2.87
C HIS A 203 1.06 -29.55 -1.71
N PRO A 204 -0.20 -29.99 -1.76
CA PRO A 204 -1.26 -29.54 -0.85
C PRO A 204 -0.98 -29.85 0.63
N ASN A 205 -0.26 -30.94 0.91
CA ASN A 205 0.08 -31.36 2.27
C ASN A 205 1.41 -30.78 2.79
N TRP A 206 2.07 -29.90 2.03
CA TRP A 206 3.35 -29.34 2.44
C TRP A 206 3.17 -28.28 3.52
N LEU A 207 4.13 -28.21 4.44
CA LEU A 207 4.18 -27.20 5.48
C LEU A 207 5.34 -26.24 5.24
N ILE A 208 5.07 -24.95 5.39
CA ILE A 208 6.03 -23.88 5.16
C ILE A 208 6.35 -23.23 6.52
N PRO A 209 7.53 -23.50 7.10
CA PRO A 209 7.99 -22.75 8.24
C PRO A 209 8.47 -21.37 7.80
N VAL A 210 8.10 -20.33 8.53
CA VAL A 210 8.55 -18.95 8.30
C VAL A 210 8.97 -18.38 9.64
N ALA A 211 10.23 -17.95 9.75
CA ALA A 211 10.73 -17.24 10.92
C ALA A 211 10.39 -15.76 10.79
N LEU A 212 9.76 -15.20 11.81
CA LEU A 212 9.67 -13.77 12.06
C LEU A 212 10.81 -13.40 12.99
N LEU A 213 11.75 -12.61 12.50
CA LEU A 213 12.98 -12.30 13.22
C LEU A 213 12.77 -11.14 14.21
N GLY A 214 13.17 -11.38 15.45
CA GLY A 214 13.21 -10.39 16.50
C GLY A 214 14.30 -9.34 16.25
N SER A 215 14.19 -8.21 16.93
CA SER A 215 15.25 -7.22 17.00
C SER A 215 15.04 -6.31 18.19
N GLN A 216 15.99 -5.41 18.42
CA GLN A 216 15.89 -4.38 19.46
C GLN A 216 14.60 -3.54 19.36
N THR A 217 14.09 -3.31 18.14
CA THR A 217 12.88 -2.50 17.91
C THR A 217 11.64 -3.34 17.57
N PHE A 218 11.78 -4.66 17.41
CA PHE A 218 10.68 -5.57 17.07
C PHE A 218 10.68 -6.81 17.97
N SER A 219 9.80 -6.83 18.98
CA SER A 219 9.65 -7.97 19.86
C SER A 219 8.55 -8.89 19.37
N VAL A 220 8.91 -10.11 18.96
CA VAL A 220 7.94 -11.11 18.45
C VAL A 220 6.88 -11.53 19.50
N ARG A 221 7.13 -11.23 20.78
CA ARG A 221 6.18 -11.48 21.88
C ARG A 221 4.95 -10.56 21.82
N ASN A 222 5.09 -9.40 21.19
CA ASN A 222 4.01 -8.42 21.05
C ASN A 222 3.15 -8.66 19.80
N VAL A 223 3.43 -9.74 19.05
CA VAL A 223 2.65 -10.13 17.89
C VAL A 223 1.36 -10.80 18.33
N ASN A 224 0.23 -10.32 17.80
CA ASN A 224 -1.05 -10.99 17.93
C ASN A 224 -1.11 -12.16 16.94
N ASP A 225 -0.78 -13.34 17.44
CA ASP A 225 -0.68 -14.57 16.66
C ASP A 225 -1.95 -14.88 15.85
N SER A 226 -3.17 -14.55 16.31
CA SER A 226 -4.42 -14.86 15.58
C SER A 226 -4.56 -14.10 14.25
N THR A 227 -3.86 -12.97 14.13
CA THR A 227 -3.86 -12.11 12.94
C THR A 227 -2.85 -12.52 11.89
N VAL A 228 -1.91 -13.41 12.23
CA VAL A 228 -0.78 -13.74 11.35
C VAL A 228 -1.25 -14.52 10.13
N ARG A 229 -0.83 -14.07 8.95
CA ARG A 229 -1.11 -14.68 7.64
C ARG A 229 0.17 -14.75 6.81
N PHE A 230 0.27 -15.79 5.98
CA PHE A 230 1.38 -15.99 5.05
C PHE A 230 0.89 -16.40 3.66
N GLY A 231 1.37 -15.74 2.61
CA GLY A 231 0.96 -16.04 1.24
C GLY A 231 1.71 -15.29 0.15
N ASP A 232 1.14 -15.37 -1.05
CA ASP A 232 1.58 -14.73 -2.31
C ASP A 232 1.29 -13.22 -2.36
N LYS A 233 0.42 -12.72 -1.48
CA LYS A 233 0.00 -11.31 -1.43
C LYS A 233 0.13 -10.69 -0.04
N PRO A 234 0.40 -9.37 0.04
CA PRO A 234 0.36 -8.63 1.30
C PRO A 234 -0.99 -8.78 2.01
N ASN A 235 -0.98 -8.91 3.34
CA ASN A 235 -2.18 -8.98 4.18
C ASN A 235 -3.17 -10.13 3.88
N ALA A 236 -2.75 -11.11 3.06
CA ALA A 236 -3.57 -12.24 2.65
C ALA A 236 -2.81 -13.58 2.84
N GLY A 237 -3.48 -14.67 2.51
CA GLY A 237 -2.89 -16.01 2.56
C GLY A 237 -3.36 -16.86 3.75
N SER A 238 -2.58 -17.88 4.04
CA SER A 238 -2.97 -18.94 4.97
C SER A 238 -2.78 -18.53 6.42
N ALA A 239 -3.68 -19.01 7.29
CA ALA A 239 -3.48 -18.90 8.73
C ALA A 239 -2.44 -19.91 9.20
N LYS A 240 -1.66 -19.55 10.23
CA LYS A 240 -0.72 -20.49 10.85
C LYS A 240 -1.47 -21.69 11.44
N LEU A 241 -0.82 -22.86 11.41
CA LEU A 241 -1.26 -24.04 12.16
C LEU A 241 -0.78 -23.98 13.61
N TRP A 242 0.49 -23.61 13.79
CA TRP A 242 1.14 -23.53 15.09
C TRP A 242 2.37 -22.62 15.02
N SER A 243 2.91 -22.27 16.18
CA SER A 243 4.11 -21.45 16.31
C SER A 243 4.93 -21.85 17.52
N TYR A 244 6.21 -21.45 17.51
CA TYR A 244 7.10 -21.54 18.67
C TYR A 244 8.14 -20.42 18.62
N THR A 245 8.70 -20.10 19.78
CA THR A 245 9.67 -19.01 19.94
C THR A 245 11.05 -19.61 20.19
N THR A 246 12.05 -19.14 19.45
CA THR A 246 13.46 -19.53 19.58
C THR A 246 14.33 -18.43 18.99
N ASP A 247 15.60 -18.35 19.36
CA ASP A 247 16.58 -17.47 18.70
C ASP A 247 17.25 -18.31 17.60
N ILE A 248 16.81 -18.13 16.35
CA ILE A 248 17.21 -18.99 15.22
C ILE A 248 18.52 -18.55 14.58
N ASN A 249 18.84 -17.26 14.67
CA ASN A 249 20.01 -16.66 14.07
C ASN A 249 21.12 -16.36 15.10
N TYR A 250 20.88 -16.64 16.39
CA TYR A 250 21.80 -16.43 17.51
C TYR A 250 22.19 -14.97 17.72
N ASP A 251 21.29 -14.04 17.44
CA ASP A 251 21.53 -12.60 17.63
C ASP A 251 21.15 -12.07 19.03
N GLY A 252 20.64 -12.96 19.89
CA GLY A 252 20.22 -12.63 21.25
C GLY A 252 18.80 -12.05 21.34
N PHE A 253 18.10 -11.90 20.22
CA PHE A 253 16.69 -11.55 20.18
C PHE A 253 15.83 -12.80 19.96
N ALA A 254 14.64 -12.82 20.56
CA ALA A 254 13.73 -13.94 20.35
C ALA A 254 13.06 -13.81 18.98
N ASP A 255 13.14 -14.87 18.18
CA ASP A 255 12.39 -15.04 16.94
C ASP A 255 11.15 -15.89 17.18
N LYS A 256 10.22 -15.84 16.23
CA LYS A 256 9.03 -16.68 16.26
C LYS A 256 8.84 -17.38 14.93
N ILE A 257 8.82 -18.70 14.98
CA ILE A 257 8.63 -19.53 13.81
C ILE A 257 7.15 -19.89 13.74
N TYR A 258 6.56 -19.56 12.61
CA TYR A 258 5.20 -19.90 12.25
C TYR A 258 5.22 -21.03 11.22
N VAL A 259 4.29 -21.97 11.32
CA VAL A 259 4.15 -23.04 10.33
C VAL A 259 2.79 -22.92 9.66
N PHE A 260 2.82 -22.79 8.34
CA PHE A 260 1.64 -22.62 7.50
C PHE A 260 1.44 -23.84 6.60
N PRO A 261 0.20 -24.23 6.30
CA PRO A 261 -0.04 -25.16 5.20
C PRO A 261 0.20 -24.45 3.88
N PHE A 262 0.73 -25.14 2.87
CA PHE A 262 0.81 -24.62 1.51
C PHE A 262 -0.59 -24.27 0.99
N GLN A 263 -1.58 -25.09 1.32
CA GLN A 263 -2.96 -24.80 1.02
C GLN A 263 -3.41 -23.47 1.66
N GLY A 264 -3.98 -22.59 0.83
CA GLY A 264 -4.46 -21.28 1.25
C GLY A 264 -3.41 -20.17 1.22
N THR A 265 -2.15 -20.47 0.85
CA THR A 265 -1.13 -19.42 0.64
C THR A 265 -1.34 -18.60 -0.62
N GLY A 266 -2.05 -19.15 -1.60
CA GLY A 266 -2.23 -18.52 -2.91
C GLY A 266 -1.08 -18.76 -3.89
N PHE A 267 0.05 -19.35 -3.43
CA PHE A 267 1.23 -19.50 -4.27
C PHE A 267 0.99 -20.27 -5.58
N ASP A 268 1.50 -19.71 -6.67
CA ASP A 268 1.57 -20.32 -7.99
C ASP A 268 3.02 -20.44 -8.49
N ALA A 269 3.22 -21.04 -9.66
CA ALA A 269 4.55 -21.33 -10.19
C ALA A 269 5.38 -20.07 -10.56
N GLY A 270 4.72 -18.91 -10.71
CA GLY A 270 5.35 -17.64 -11.07
C GLY A 270 5.80 -16.83 -9.85
N ASP A 271 5.32 -17.16 -8.65
CA ASP A 271 5.64 -16.40 -7.46
C ASP A 271 7.11 -16.49 -7.06
N ILE A 272 7.69 -15.32 -6.79
CA ILE A 272 9.09 -15.15 -6.38
C ILE A 272 9.23 -14.51 -4.99
N THR A 273 8.12 -14.05 -4.40
CA THR A 273 8.11 -13.37 -3.09
C THR A 273 6.99 -13.93 -2.22
N GLY A 274 7.31 -14.25 -0.96
CA GLY A 274 6.34 -14.57 0.07
C GLY A 274 6.16 -13.43 1.06
N TYR A 275 4.93 -13.24 1.53
CA TYR A 275 4.55 -12.16 2.42
C TYR A 275 4.07 -12.71 3.76
N LEU A 276 4.71 -12.30 4.86
CA LEU A 276 4.22 -12.55 6.21
C LEU A 276 3.62 -11.26 6.77
N SER A 277 2.37 -11.33 7.18
CA SER A 277 1.65 -10.18 7.75
C SER A 277 0.99 -10.54 9.06
N GLY A 278 0.65 -9.51 9.85
CA GLY A 278 -0.08 -9.65 11.10
C GLY A 278 -0.08 -8.34 11.86
N THR A 279 -0.41 -8.39 13.15
CA THR A 279 -0.43 -7.22 14.03
C THR A 279 0.60 -7.36 15.15
N HIS A 280 1.43 -6.34 15.37
CA HIS A 280 2.40 -6.21 16.45
C HIS A 280 2.05 -4.97 17.29
N SER A 281 1.72 -5.15 18.58
CA SER A 281 1.29 -4.06 19.47
C SER A 281 0.16 -3.20 18.90
N GLY A 282 -0.83 -3.83 18.24
CA GLY A 282 -1.98 -3.13 17.65
C GLY A 282 -1.74 -2.57 16.23
N VAL A 283 -0.51 -2.58 15.73
CA VAL A 283 -0.13 -2.04 14.41
C VAL A 283 0.12 -3.18 13.44
N LYS A 284 -0.34 -3.06 12.17
CA LYS A 284 0.01 -4.03 11.13
C LYS A 284 1.53 -4.09 10.92
N PHE A 285 2.06 -5.28 10.63
CA PHE A 285 3.40 -5.47 10.12
C PHE A 285 3.37 -6.24 8.81
N LEU A 286 4.39 -6.03 7.99
CA LEU A 286 4.63 -6.78 6.77
C LEU A 286 6.11 -7.13 6.68
N GLY A 287 6.40 -8.40 6.47
CA GLY A 287 7.71 -8.90 6.11
C GLY A 287 7.65 -9.64 4.79
N THR A 288 8.76 -9.61 4.06
CA THR A 288 8.90 -10.28 2.76
C THR A 288 10.21 -11.02 2.70
N ASP A 289 10.21 -12.12 1.96
CA ASP A 289 11.40 -12.88 1.60
C ASP A 289 11.14 -13.60 0.28
N SER A 290 12.22 -13.93 -0.43
CA SER A 290 12.17 -14.62 -1.71
C SER A 290 11.65 -16.04 -1.56
N VAL A 291 10.98 -16.55 -2.60
CA VAL A 291 10.56 -17.95 -2.70
C VAL A 291 10.91 -18.50 -4.08
N LYS A 292 10.99 -19.83 -4.17
CA LYS A 292 11.01 -20.55 -5.43
C LYS A 292 9.95 -21.64 -5.41
N ILE A 293 8.88 -21.47 -6.16
CA ILE A 293 7.83 -22.48 -6.24
C ILE A 293 8.26 -23.57 -7.22
N VAL A 294 8.31 -24.81 -6.73
CA VAL A 294 8.73 -25.97 -7.50
C VAL A 294 7.51 -26.85 -7.76
N ASN A 295 7.14 -26.99 -9.03
CA ASN A 295 6.13 -27.94 -9.46
C ASN A 295 6.69 -29.35 -9.41
N ILE A 296 6.01 -30.22 -8.68
CA ILE A 296 6.21 -31.65 -8.83
C ILE A 296 5.45 -32.04 -10.09
N SER A 297 6.15 -32.19 -11.22
CA SER A 297 5.55 -32.88 -12.35
C SER A 297 5.26 -34.31 -11.89
N ASN A 298 3.99 -34.69 -11.90
CA ASN A 298 3.63 -36.10 -11.81
C ASN A 298 4.19 -36.76 -13.07
N GLY A 299 5.41 -37.27 -12.99
CA GLY A 299 5.97 -38.14 -14.01
C GLY A 299 4.99 -39.30 -14.21
N ARG A 300 4.23 -39.23 -15.30
CA ARG A 300 3.62 -40.40 -15.94
C ARG A 300 4.68 -41.08 -16.78
#